data_AF-A0A1F6YQH3-F1
#
_entry.id   AF-A0A1F6YQH3-F1
#
_cell.length_a   1.000
_cell.length_b   1.000
_cell.length_c   1.000
_cell.angle_alpha   90.00
_cell.angle_beta   90.00
_cell.angle_gamma   90.00
#
_symmetry.space_group_name_H-M   'P 1'
#
loop_
_entity.id
_entity.type
_entity.pdbx_description
1 polymer ?
#
loop_
_entity_poly.entity_id
_entity_poly.type
_entity_poly.pdbx_seq_one_letter_code
_entity_poly.pdbx_strand_id
1 'polypeptide(L)'
;MKKYLILFVVLLMALSVNVRAVRAQSERDEIRAQMKERVEAMRTEVKQKMDTLRFQIKGEQDTAKARIKELRITGREQALMRFDVAVERMNNLKNKVDTYILTLEAKGLDTAEAKSFLATANAKLNDATAKIAEMNALLSASIDELSKENRTKLVTLAQDTQKLIREAHLALGDAVKSLKDAVRKKVEELRQTPAE
;
A
#
# COMPACT_ATOMS: atom_id res chain seq x y z
N MET A 1 16.72 11.33 -49.20
CA MET A 1 17.16 10.24 -48.30
C MET A 1 17.25 10.71 -46.84
N LYS A 2 17.96 11.80 -46.50
CA LYS A 2 18.11 12.31 -45.12
C LYS A 2 16.78 12.62 -44.38
N LYS A 3 15.74 13.10 -45.08
CA LYS A 3 14.42 13.40 -44.48
C LYS A 3 13.69 12.16 -43.94
N TYR A 4 13.82 11.01 -44.62
CA TYR A 4 13.23 9.75 -44.17
C TYR A 4 14.02 9.11 -43.03
N LEU A 5 15.34 9.36 -42.96
CA LEU A 5 16.20 8.89 -41.87
C LEU A 5 15.79 9.52 -40.52
N ILE A 6 15.50 10.83 -40.50
CA ILE A 6 15.05 11.53 -39.29
C ILE A 6 13.68 11.01 -38.82
N LEU A 7 12.76 10.80 -39.76
CA LEU A 7 11.43 10.23 -39.49
C LEU A 7 11.52 8.81 -38.92
N PHE A 8 12.44 7.98 -39.42
CA PHE A 8 12.68 6.62 -38.94
C PHE A 8 13.30 6.59 -37.54
N VAL A 9 14.21 7.52 -37.22
CA VAL A 9 14.80 7.66 -35.88
C VAL A 9 13.75 8.11 -34.86
N VAL A 10 12.87 9.06 -35.21
CA VAL A 10 11.77 9.49 -34.33
C VAL A 10 10.78 8.35 -34.10
N LEU A 11 10.46 7.57 -35.14
CA LEU A 11 9.58 6.40 -35.03
C LEU A 11 10.19 5.31 -34.13
N LEU A 12 11.49 5.04 -34.27
CA LEU A 12 12.23 4.10 -33.41
C LEU A 12 12.29 4.56 -31.95
N MET A 13 12.50 5.86 -31.71
CA MET A 13 12.44 6.41 -30.36
C MET A 13 11.05 6.25 -29.75
N ALA A 14 9.99 6.59 -30.50
CA ALA A 14 8.60 6.41 -30.04
C ALA A 14 8.28 4.95 -29.73
N LEU A 15 8.72 4.01 -30.58
CA LEU A 15 8.57 2.57 -30.33
C LEU A 15 9.32 2.13 -29.07
N SER A 16 10.55 2.61 -28.88
CA SER A 16 11.39 2.25 -27.73
C SER A 16 10.84 2.77 -26.39
N VAL A 17 10.20 3.94 -26.40
CA VAL A 17 9.52 4.51 -25.22
C VAL A 17 8.29 3.68 -24.88
N ASN A 18 7.51 3.27 -25.89
CA ASN A 18 6.33 2.43 -25.67
C ASN A 18 6.70 1.06 -25.10
N VAL A 19 7.78 0.43 -25.58
CA VAL A 19 8.26 -0.85 -25.05
C VAL A 19 8.76 -0.73 -23.60
N ARG A 20 9.41 0.38 -23.24
CA ARG A 20 9.84 0.63 -21.84
C ARG A 20 8.66 0.85 -20.90
N ALA A 21 7.64 1.58 -21.34
CA ALA A 21 6.43 1.80 -20.56
C ALA A 21 5.69 0.48 -20.27
N VAL A 22 5.56 -0.39 -21.27
CA VAL A 22 4.93 -1.71 -21.13
C VAL A 22 5.72 -2.64 -20.19
N ARG A 23 7.05 -2.67 -20.29
CA ARG A 23 7.89 -3.47 -19.37
C ARG A 23 7.85 -2.97 -17.94
N ALA A 24 7.95 -1.65 -17.74
CA ALA A 24 7.85 -1.04 -16.42
C ALA A 24 6.47 -1.29 -15.79
N GLN A 25 5.41 -1.35 -16.60
CA GLN A 25 4.08 -1.71 -16.13
C GLN A 25 4.01 -3.19 -15.72
N SER A 26 4.60 -4.10 -16.50
CA SER A 26 4.69 -5.54 -16.17
C SER A 26 5.42 -5.79 -14.85
N GLU A 27 6.60 -5.18 -14.65
CA GLU A 27 7.37 -5.32 -13.40
C GLU A 27 6.59 -4.79 -12.19
N ARG A 28 5.87 -3.68 -12.36
CA ARG A 28 5.01 -3.12 -11.31
C ARG A 28 3.84 -4.04 -10.99
N ASP A 29 3.22 -4.64 -12.00
CA ASP A 29 2.10 -5.57 -11.82
C ASP A 29 2.56 -6.85 -11.12
N GLU A 30 3.75 -7.35 -11.41
CA GLU A 30 4.37 -8.47 -10.67
C GLU A 30 4.62 -8.12 -9.20
N ILE A 31 5.21 -6.95 -8.92
CA ILE A 31 5.42 -6.49 -7.53
C ILE A 31 4.08 -6.33 -6.80
N ARG A 32 3.04 -5.84 -7.49
CA ARG A 32 1.67 -5.75 -6.92
C ARG A 32 1.10 -7.13 -6.63
N ALA A 33 1.26 -8.10 -7.53
CA ALA A 33 0.77 -9.46 -7.35
C ALA A 33 1.46 -10.13 -6.15
N GLN A 34 2.79 -10.05 -6.08
CA GLN A 34 3.57 -10.59 -4.96
C GLN A 34 3.17 -9.95 -3.62
N MET A 35 2.96 -8.63 -3.60
CA MET A 35 2.53 -7.94 -2.38
C MET A 35 1.13 -8.38 -1.96
N LYS A 36 0.20 -8.52 -2.90
CA LYS A 36 -1.15 -8.99 -2.64
C LYS A 36 -1.14 -10.42 -2.08
N GLU A 37 -0.36 -11.30 -2.69
CA GLU A 37 -0.21 -12.68 -2.24
C GLU A 37 0.38 -12.77 -0.83
N ARG A 38 1.43 -11.99 -0.52
CA ARG A 38 2.00 -11.94 0.84
C ARG A 38 0.99 -11.47 1.88
N VAL A 39 0.18 -10.46 1.55
CA VAL A 39 -0.88 -9.97 2.44
C VAL A 39 -1.97 -11.01 2.63
N GLU A 40 -2.39 -11.70 1.57
CA GLU A 40 -3.41 -12.77 1.65
C GLU A 40 -2.90 -13.99 2.44
N ALA A 41 -1.66 -14.41 2.22
CA ALA A 41 -1.01 -15.46 2.98
C ALA A 41 -0.95 -15.11 4.48
N MET A 42 -0.54 -13.89 4.81
CA MET A 42 -0.53 -13.43 6.20
C MET A 42 -1.94 -13.41 6.82
N ARG A 43 -2.94 -12.92 6.09
CA ARG A 43 -4.35 -12.90 6.55
C ARG A 43 -4.89 -14.30 6.83
N THR A 44 -4.61 -15.26 5.95
CA THR A 44 -5.07 -16.64 6.11
C THR A 44 -4.41 -17.33 7.31
N GLU A 45 -3.10 -17.16 7.48
CA GLU A 45 -2.37 -17.70 8.64
C GLU A 45 -2.90 -17.14 9.96
N VAL A 46 -3.16 -15.82 10.01
CA VAL A 46 -3.71 -15.16 11.21
C VAL A 46 -5.10 -15.69 11.53
N LYS A 47 -5.96 -15.82 10.52
CA LYS A 47 -7.31 -16.34 10.70
C LYS A 47 -7.29 -17.76 11.26
N GLN A 48 -6.44 -18.63 10.71
CA GLN A 48 -6.26 -20.00 11.21
C GLN A 48 -5.79 -20.03 12.67
N LYS A 49 -4.83 -19.17 13.04
CA LYS A 49 -4.37 -19.06 14.42
C LYS A 49 -5.47 -18.58 15.36
N MET A 50 -6.25 -17.57 14.97
CA MET A 50 -7.39 -17.09 15.77
C MET A 50 -8.49 -18.14 15.92
N ASP A 51 -8.81 -18.87 14.85
CA ASP A 51 -9.79 -19.97 14.88
C ASP A 51 -9.32 -21.11 15.80
N THR A 52 -8.02 -21.40 15.80
CA THR A 52 -7.41 -22.38 16.72
C THR A 52 -7.58 -21.95 18.18
N LEU A 53 -7.33 -20.67 18.49
CA LEU A 53 -7.51 -20.14 19.84
C LEU A 53 -8.99 -20.18 20.26
N ARG A 54 -9.94 -19.88 19.36
CA ARG A 54 -11.38 -20.02 19.63
C ARG A 54 -11.78 -21.48 19.89
N PHE A 55 -11.22 -22.43 19.14
CA PHE A 55 -11.47 -23.85 19.38
C PHE A 55 -10.99 -24.28 20.77
N GLN A 56 -9.81 -23.81 21.20
CA GLN A 56 -9.29 -24.08 22.54
C GLN A 56 -10.18 -23.51 23.66
N ILE A 57 -10.87 -22.38 23.44
CA ILE A 57 -11.85 -21.82 24.39
C ILE A 57 -13.07 -22.73 24.57
N LYS A 58 -13.51 -23.44 23.52
CA LYS A 58 -14.68 -24.35 23.62
C LYS A 58 -14.46 -25.50 24.61
N GLY A 59 -13.21 -25.81 24.95
CA GLY A 59 -12.86 -26.78 25.99
C GLY A 59 -12.92 -26.24 27.43
N GLU A 60 -13.14 -24.93 27.63
CA GLU A 60 -13.21 -24.30 28.95
C GLU A 60 -14.60 -24.54 29.59
N GLN A 61 -14.63 -25.24 30.72
CA GLN A 61 -15.87 -25.56 31.43
C GLN A 61 -16.45 -24.37 32.20
N ASP A 62 -15.61 -23.44 32.63
CA ASP A 62 -16.02 -22.20 33.30
C ASP A 62 -16.55 -21.20 32.26
N THR A 63 -17.87 -21.08 32.18
CA THR A 63 -18.56 -20.24 31.18
C THR A 63 -18.20 -18.76 31.31
N ALA A 64 -17.88 -18.27 32.51
CA ALA A 64 -17.46 -16.90 32.73
C ALA A 64 -16.03 -16.67 32.20
N LYS A 65 -15.11 -17.58 32.49
CA LYS A 65 -13.74 -17.52 31.94
C LYS A 65 -13.73 -17.70 30.42
N ALA A 66 -14.52 -18.62 29.88
CA ALA A 66 -14.67 -18.81 28.45
C ALA A 66 -15.13 -17.52 27.76
N ARG A 67 -16.14 -16.85 28.31
CA ARG A 67 -16.65 -15.57 27.78
C ARG A 67 -15.59 -14.46 27.80
N ILE A 68 -14.81 -14.35 28.87
CA ILE A 68 -13.72 -13.36 28.96
C ILE A 68 -12.64 -13.62 27.90
N LYS A 69 -12.23 -14.87 27.74
CA LYS A 69 -11.25 -15.28 26.72
C LYS A 69 -11.77 -15.00 25.30
N GLU A 70 -13.05 -15.27 25.04
CA GLU A 70 -13.68 -15.04 23.73
C GLU A 70 -13.74 -13.55 23.38
N LEU A 71 -14.15 -12.70 24.33
CA LEU A 71 -14.15 -11.25 24.16
C LEU A 71 -12.74 -10.71 23.87
N ARG A 72 -11.72 -11.30 24.52
CA ARG A 72 -10.33 -10.92 24.30
C ARG A 72 -9.87 -11.26 22.89
N ILE A 73 -10.15 -12.47 22.39
CA ILE A 73 -9.80 -12.86 21.01
C ILE A 73 -10.55 -11.98 20.01
N THR A 74 -11.86 -11.82 20.19
CA THR A 74 -12.70 -11.03 19.28
C THR A 74 -12.22 -9.57 19.21
N GLY A 75 -11.88 -8.96 20.36
CA GLY A 75 -11.34 -7.61 20.41
C GLY A 75 -10.01 -7.46 19.68
N ARG A 76 -9.13 -8.47 19.79
CA ARG A 76 -7.84 -8.53 19.08
C ARG A 76 -8.04 -8.60 17.57
N GLU A 77 -8.91 -9.49 17.12
CA GLU A 77 -9.23 -9.66 15.70
C GLU A 77 -9.82 -8.38 15.09
N GLN A 78 -10.75 -7.74 15.79
CA GLN A 78 -11.31 -6.46 15.33
C GLN A 78 -10.26 -5.35 15.24
N ALA A 79 -9.31 -5.29 16.18
CA ALA A 79 -8.25 -4.29 16.14
C ALA A 79 -7.33 -4.49 14.92
N LEU A 80 -6.94 -5.72 14.63
CA LEU A 80 -6.11 -6.08 13.48
C LEU A 80 -6.83 -5.83 12.16
N MET A 81 -8.10 -6.22 12.07
CA MET A 81 -8.93 -6.02 10.88
C MET A 81 -9.03 -4.55 10.48
N ARG A 82 -9.09 -3.62 11.45
CA ARG A 82 -9.13 -2.17 11.15
C ARG A 82 -7.86 -1.69 10.46
N PHE A 83 -6.70 -2.20 10.86
CA PHE A 83 -5.43 -1.85 10.22
C PHE A 83 -5.32 -2.45 8.82
N ASP A 84 -5.71 -3.71 8.65
CA ASP A 84 -5.74 -4.36 7.34
C ASP A 84 -6.62 -3.62 6.33
N VAL A 85 -7.82 -3.23 6.76
CA VAL A 85 -8.75 -2.43 5.93
C VAL A 85 -8.14 -1.06 5.59
N ALA A 86 -7.43 -0.43 6.53
CA ALA A 86 -6.79 0.85 6.28
C ALA A 86 -5.65 0.73 5.25
N VAL A 87 -4.79 -0.28 5.38
CA VAL A 87 -3.71 -0.57 4.40
C VAL A 87 -4.29 -0.87 3.02
N GLU A 88 -5.38 -1.65 2.95
CA GLU A 88 -6.06 -1.97 1.69
C GLU A 88 -6.62 -0.73 1.00
N ARG A 89 -7.28 0.16 1.76
CA ARG A 89 -7.76 1.45 1.24
C ARG A 89 -6.61 2.29 0.69
N MET A 90 -5.47 2.35 1.39
CA MET A 90 -4.30 3.08 0.93
C MET A 90 -3.67 2.46 -0.31
N ASN A 91 -3.62 1.13 -0.42
CA ASN A 91 -3.18 0.46 -1.64
C ASN A 91 -4.09 0.76 -2.83
N ASN A 92 -5.41 0.81 -2.63
CA ASN A 92 -6.35 1.21 -3.68
C ASN A 92 -6.11 2.66 -4.15
N LEU A 93 -5.83 3.58 -3.22
CA LEU A 93 -5.46 4.95 -3.56
C LEU A 93 -4.12 5.02 -4.30
N LYS A 94 -3.10 4.30 -3.82
CA LYS A 94 -1.79 4.17 -4.47
C LYS A 94 -1.93 3.73 -5.92
N ASN A 95 -2.75 2.72 -6.18
CA ASN A 95 -2.97 2.20 -7.53
C ASN A 95 -3.62 3.26 -8.45
N LYS A 96 -4.57 4.06 -7.93
CA LYS A 96 -5.15 5.17 -8.70
C LYS A 96 -4.10 6.23 -9.03
N VAL A 97 -3.27 6.62 -8.05
CA VAL A 97 -2.18 7.60 -8.27
C VAL A 97 -1.20 7.08 -9.32
N ASP A 98 -0.82 5.80 -9.26
CA ASP A 98 0.09 5.19 -10.25
C ASP A 98 -0.52 5.19 -11.66
N THR A 99 -1.81 4.89 -11.80
CA THR A 99 -2.52 5.01 -13.09
C THR A 99 -2.47 6.44 -13.64
N TYR A 100 -2.64 7.45 -12.79
CA TYR A 100 -2.54 8.85 -13.22
C TYR A 100 -1.13 9.25 -13.61
N ILE A 101 -0.10 8.78 -12.87
CA ILE A 101 1.30 8.96 -13.25
C ILE A 101 1.51 8.43 -14.67
N LEU A 102 1.19 7.16 -14.94
CA LEU A 102 1.37 6.55 -16.25
C LEU A 102 0.63 7.30 -17.36
N THR A 103 -0.60 7.73 -17.10
CA THR A 103 -1.42 8.46 -18.07
C THR A 103 -0.83 9.83 -18.41
N LEU A 104 -0.26 10.53 -17.43
CA LEU A 104 0.35 11.84 -17.63
C LEU A 104 1.75 11.74 -18.26
N GLU A 105 2.52 10.71 -17.91
CA GLU A 105 3.79 10.43 -18.58
C GLU A 105 3.63 10.12 -20.06
N ALA A 106 2.63 9.32 -20.42
CA ALA A 106 2.32 9.04 -21.82
C ALA A 106 1.95 10.30 -22.62
N LYS A 107 1.50 11.35 -21.93
CA LYS A 107 1.23 12.69 -22.50
C LYS A 107 2.45 13.61 -22.48
N GLY A 108 3.61 13.11 -22.07
CA GLY A 108 4.87 13.86 -22.01
C GLY A 108 4.96 14.84 -20.84
N LEU A 109 4.17 14.67 -19.78
CA LEU A 109 4.31 15.48 -18.57
C LEU A 109 5.40 14.91 -17.66
N ASP A 110 6.12 15.79 -16.98
CA ASP A 110 7.05 15.39 -15.92
C ASP A 110 6.27 14.90 -14.70
N THR A 111 6.55 13.67 -14.27
CA THR A 111 5.94 13.03 -13.10
C THR A 111 6.97 12.54 -12.08
N ALA A 112 8.24 12.98 -12.20
CA ALA A 112 9.34 12.47 -11.39
C ALA A 112 9.08 12.65 -9.88
N GLU A 113 8.56 13.81 -9.48
CA GLU A 113 8.25 14.11 -8.08
C GLU A 113 7.07 13.25 -7.56
N ALA A 114 6.00 13.10 -8.36
CA ALA A 114 4.89 12.22 -8.01
C ALA A 114 5.31 10.75 -7.81
N LYS A 115 6.27 10.26 -8.62
CA LYS A 115 6.86 8.92 -8.46
C LYS A 115 7.64 8.78 -7.15
N SER A 116 8.38 9.81 -6.75
CA SER A 116 9.11 9.82 -5.47
C SER A 116 8.16 9.72 -4.28
N PHE A 117 7.08 10.50 -4.31
CA PHE A 117 6.04 10.43 -3.29
C PHE A 117 5.31 9.08 -3.28
N LEU A 118 5.03 8.49 -4.46
CA LEU A 118 4.45 7.15 -4.55
C LEU A 118 5.37 6.09 -3.94
N ALA A 119 6.67 6.16 -4.19
CA ALA A 119 7.67 5.26 -3.62
C ALA A 119 7.70 5.39 -2.08
N THR A 120 7.63 6.61 -1.57
CA THR A 120 7.54 6.89 -0.13
C THR A 120 6.29 6.27 0.48
N ALA A 121 5.12 6.48 -0.14
CA ALA A 121 3.88 5.85 0.32
C ALA A 121 3.98 4.32 0.33
N ASN A 122 4.59 3.73 -0.70
CA ASN A 122 4.76 2.29 -0.78
C ASN A 122 5.67 1.74 0.33
N ALA A 123 6.79 2.40 0.63
CA ALA A 123 7.66 2.03 1.74
C ALA A 123 6.92 2.07 3.08
N LYS A 124 6.16 3.15 3.34
CA LYS A 124 5.38 3.30 4.57
C LYS A 124 4.30 2.24 4.75
N LEU A 125 3.63 1.84 3.66
CA LEU A 125 2.65 0.75 3.70
C LEU A 125 3.29 -0.62 3.93
N ASN A 126 4.50 -0.86 3.40
CA ASN A 126 5.25 -2.08 3.67
C ASN A 126 5.63 -2.16 5.15
N ASP A 127 6.15 -1.07 5.72
CA ASP A 127 6.49 -1.00 7.14
C ASP A 127 5.25 -1.20 8.03
N ALA A 128 4.11 -0.60 7.64
CA ALA A 128 2.84 -0.79 8.35
C ALA A 128 2.41 -2.28 8.31
N THR A 129 2.56 -2.93 7.15
CA THR A 129 2.24 -4.35 6.98
C THR A 129 3.13 -5.23 7.86
N ALA A 130 4.43 -4.93 7.94
CA ALA A 130 5.35 -5.64 8.82
C ALA A 130 4.97 -5.51 10.30
N LYS A 131 4.62 -4.30 10.76
CA LYS A 131 4.17 -4.08 12.15
C LYS A 131 2.84 -4.76 12.46
N ILE A 132 1.92 -4.83 11.49
CA ILE A 132 0.69 -5.62 11.63
C ILE A 132 1.03 -7.11 11.82
N ALA A 133 2.00 -7.64 11.07
CA ALA A 133 2.48 -9.01 11.24
C ALA A 133 3.06 -9.25 12.65
N GLU A 134 3.83 -8.30 13.19
CA GLU A 134 4.35 -8.38 14.55
C GLU A 134 3.25 -8.35 15.61
N MET A 135 2.25 -7.46 15.46
CA MET A 135 1.08 -7.43 16.35
C MET A 135 0.34 -8.77 16.30
N ASN A 136 0.15 -9.33 15.11
CA ASN A 136 -0.46 -10.64 14.91
C ASN A 136 0.29 -11.75 15.63
N ALA A 137 1.62 -11.79 15.53
CA ALA A 137 2.44 -12.78 16.21
C ALA A 137 2.29 -12.68 17.74
N LEU A 138 2.29 -11.47 18.29
CA LEU A 138 2.08 -11.24 19.73
C LEU A 138 0.68 -11.66 20.20
N LEU A 139 -0.36 -11.37 19.40
CA LEU A 139 -1.75 -11.63 19.76
C LEU A 139 -2.16 -13.09 19.58
N SER A 140 -1.50 -13.81 18.67
CA SER A 140 -1.72 -15.24 18.41
C SER A 140 -0.95 -16.17 19.34
N ALA A 141 0.03 -15.65 20.09
CA ALA A 141 0.87 -16.46 20.97
C ALA A 141 0.17 -16.94 22.27
N SER A 142 -0.97 -16.35 22.67
CA SER A 142 -1.62 -16.72 23.94
C SER A 142 -3.12 -16.39 23.97
N ILE A 143 -3.92 -17.29 24.55
CA ILE A 143 -5.34 -17.05 24.87
C ILE A 143 -5.48 -16.16 26.12
N ASP A 144 -4.50 -16.24 27.00
CA ASP A 144 -4.53 -15.61 28.30
C ASP A 144 -4.17 -14.13 28.23
N GLU A 145 -4.13 -13.51 29.41
CA GLU A 145 -3.81 -12.10 29.51
C GLU A 145 -2.36 -11.87 29.10
N LEU A 146 -2.16 -10.84 28.29
CA LEU A 146 -0.81 -10.47 27.86
C LEU A 146 -0.04 -9.91 29.06
N SER A 147 1.25 -10.23 29.10
CA SER A 147 2.18 -9.59 30.03
C SER A 147 2.11 -8.06 29.88
N LYS A 148 2.48 -7.33 30.94
CA LYS A 148 2.55 -5.85 30.89
C LYS A 148 3.45 -5.38 29.75
N GLU A 149 4.59 -6.05 29.56
CA GLU A 149 5.53 -5.77 28.47
C GLU A 149 4.89 -5.95 27.09
N ASN A 150 4.20 -7.08 26.84
CA ASN A 150 3.57 -7.33 25.55
C ASN A 150 2.42 -6.36 25.26
N ARG A 151 1.69 -5.93 26.30
CA ARG A 151 0.68 -4.87 26.16
C ARG A 151 1.31 -3.55 25.74
N THR A 152 2.40 -3.14 26.39
CA THR A 152 3.12 -1.90 26.01
C THR A 152 3.63 -2.00 24.58
N LYS A 153 4.24 -3.12 24.19
CA LYS A 153 4.70 -3.35 22.81
C LYS A 153 3.57 -3.25 21.79
N LEU A 154 2.40 -3.83 22.06
CA LEU A 154 1.24 -3.74 21.18
C LEU A 154 0.73 -2.31 21.02
N VAL A 155 0.69 -1.53 22.09
CA VAL A 155 0.30 -0.12 22.03
C VAL A 155 1.27 0.66 21.15
N THR A 156 2.57 0.46 21.32
CA THR A 156 3.60 1.09 20.48
C THR A 156 3.46 0.68 19.02
N LEU A 157 3.33 -0.62 18.73
CA LEU A 157 3.14 -1.12 17.37
C LEU A 157 1.88 -0.54 16.72
N ALA A 158 0.78 -0.43 17.46
CA ALA A 158 -0.46 0.16 16.97
C ALA A 158 -0.30 1.66 16.65
N GLN A 159 0.37 2.42 17.53
CA GLN A 159 0.65 3.84 17.31
C GLN A 159 1.56 4.07 16.09
N ASP A 160 2.62 3.27 15.97
CA ASP A 160 3.52 3.31 14.82
C ASP A 160 2.79 2.96 13.52
N THR A 161 1.96 1.91 13.54
CA THR A 161 1.16 1.51 12.36
C THR A 161 0.22 2.64 11.94
N GLN A 162 -0.46 3.30 12.88
CA GLN A 162 -1.28 4.47 12.58
C GLN A 162 -0.47 5.61 11.98
N LYS A 163 0.71 5.89 12.53
CA LYS A 163 1.62 6.94 12.03
C LYS A 163 2.04 6.63 10.59
N LEU A 164 2.48 5.41 10.31
CA LEU A 164 2.89 4.98 8.97
C LEU A 164 1.76 5.08 7.95
N ILE A 165 0.54 4.68 8.32
CA ILE A 165 -0.63 4.83 7.44
C ILE A 165 -0.94 6.31 7.15
N ARG A 166 -0.85 7.19 8.15
CA ARG A 166 -1.02 8.65 7.95
C ARG A 166 0.06 9.22 7.04
N GLU A 167 1.32 8.85 7.27
CA GLU A 167 2.44 9.29 6.44
C GLU A 167 2.31 8.80 4.99
N ALA A 168 1.86 7.55 4.78
CA ALA A 168 1.54 7.04 3.46
C ALA A 168 0.43 7.85 2.78
N HIS A 169 -0.64 8.17 3.51
CA HIS A 169 -1.73 9.01 2.99
C HIS A 169 -1.26 10.42 2.60
N LEU A 170 -0.43 11.06 3.44
CA LEU A 170 0.14 12.37 3.15
C LEU A 170 1.00 12.34 1.89
N ALA A 171 1.90 11.36 1.77
CA ALA A 171 2.71 11.18 0.58
C ALA A 171 1.86 10.96 -0.68
N LEU A 172 0.77 10.19 -0.60
CA LEU A 172 -0.16 10.06 -1.73
C LEU A 172 -0.85 11.38 -2.08
N GLY A 173 -1.19 12.20 -1.09
CA GLY A 173 -1.72 13.54 -1.29
C GLY A 173 -0.72 14.46 -2.00
N ASP A 174 0.55 14.43 -1.58
CA ASP A 174 1.63 15.19 -2.20
C ASP A 174 1.91 14.72 -3.64
N ALA A 175 1.83 13.41 -3.90
CA ALA A 175 1.90 12.86 -5.25
C ALA A 175 0.80 13.45 -6.15
N VAL A 176 -0.46 13.45 -5.68
CA VAL A 176 -1.59 14.02 -6.43
C VAL A 176 -1.39 15.51 -6.67
N LYS A 177 -0.90 16.25 -5.67
CA LYS A 177 -0.61 17.68 -5.80
C LYS A 177 0.45 17.95 -6.86
N SER A 178 1.56 17.21 -6.84
CA SER A 178 2.63 17.32 -7.84
C SER A 178 2.10 17.05 -9.26
N LEU A 179 1.26 16.03 -9.45
CA LEU A 179 0.62 15.75 -10.74
C LEU A 179 -0.28 16.92 -11.21
N LYS A 180 -1.06 17.51 -10.29
CA LYS A 180 -1.92 18.64 -10.62
C LYS A 180 -1.09 19.87 -11.04
N ASP A 181 0.00 20.13 -10.35
CA ASP A 181 0.89 21.25 -10.66
C ASP A 181 1.61 21.05 -12.00
N ALA A 182 2.03 19.82 -12.31
CA ALA A 182 2.59 19.48 -13.63
C ALA A 182 1.57 19.72 -14.76
N VAL A 183 0.32 19.30 -14.58
CA VAL A 183 -0.76 19.55 -15.57
C VAL A 183 -0.99 21.05 -15.74
N ARG A 184 -1.04 21.80 -14.64
CA ARG A 184 -1.27 23.25 -14.69
C ARG A 184 -0.15 23.97 -15.46
N LYS A 185 1.11 23.67 -15.15
CA LYS A 185 2.27 24.22 -15.88
C LYS A 185 2.15 23.94 -17.38
N LYS A 186 1.80 22.71 -17.76
CA LYS A 186 1.66 22.34 -19.17
C LYS A 186 0.55 23.12 -19.88
N VAL A 187 -0.58 23.36 -19.21
CA VAL A 187 -1.68 24.16 -19.76
C VAL A 187 -1.28 25.63 -19.93
N GLU A 188 -0.52 26.18 -18.98
CA GLU A 188 -0.02 27.56 -19.06
C GLU A 188 1.00 27.73 -20.20
N GLU A 189 1.92 26.78 -20.39
CA GLU A 189 2.86 26.74 -21.53
C GLU A 189 2.14 26.76 -22.88
N LEU A 190 1.11 25.93 -23.04
CA LEU A 190 0.30 25.85 -24.28
C LEU A 190 -0.52 27.11 -24.55
N ARG A 191 -0.84 27.90 -23.53
CA ARG A 191 -1.56 29.18 -23.70
C ARG A 191 -0.63 30.34 -24.07
N GLN A 192 0.65 30.23 -23.75
CA GLN A 192 1.65 31.28 -24.01
C GLN A 192 2.41 31.09 -25.33
N THR A 193 2.26 29.94 -26.00
CA THR A 193 2.79 29.73 -27.35
C THR A 193 1.80 30.32 -28.36
N PRO A 194 2.12 31.42 -29.07
CA PRO A 194 1.29 31.90 -30.16
C PRO A 194 1.25 30.84 -31.26
N ALA A 195 0.09 30.63 -31.87
CA ALA A 195 -0.01 29.82 -33.08
C ALA A 195 0.82 30.52 -34.18
N GLU A 196 1.99 29.96 -34.51
CA GLU A 196 2.75 30.29 -35.72
C GLU A 196 2.06 29.76 -36.97
#